data_AF-A0A9N9CZL6-F1
#
_entry.id   AF-A0A9N9CZL6-F1
#
_cell.length_a   1.000
_cell.length_b   1.000
_cell.length_c   1.000
_cell.angle_alpha   90.00
_cell.angle_beta   90.00
_cell.angle_gamma   90.00
#
_symmetry.space_group_name_H-M   'P 1'
#
loop_
_entity.id
_entity.type
_entity.pdbx_description
1 polymer ?
#
loop_
_entity_poly.entity_id
_entity_poly.type
_entity_poly.pdbx_seq_one_letter_code
_entity_poly.pdbx_strand_id
1 'polypeptide(L)' 'MYRNQRWIFQQDNDPKHTSKEVRTDLQLKLPGRVLPWPSYSPDMNPIENIWAILKRK' A
#
# COMPACT_ATOMS: atom_id res chain seq x y z
N MET A 1 0.65 -11.33 16.11
CA MET A 1 0.08 -12.13 14.99
C MET A 1 -1.34 -11.64 14.74
N TYR A 2 -1.63 -11.00 13.60
CA TYR A 2 -2.92 -10.37 13.25
C TYR A 2 -4.03 -11.39 12.92
N ARG A 3 -4.20 -12.42 13.74
CA ARG A 3 -5.04 -13.58 13.40
C ARG A 3 -6.55 -13.29 13.42
N ASN A 4 -7.00 -12.11 13.85
CA ASN A 4 -8.44 -11.82 13.99
C ASN A 4 -8.89 -10.40 13.59
N GLN A 5 -8.10 -9.63 12.83
CA GLN A 5 -8.54 -8.32 12.32
C GLN A 5 -8.71 -8.37 10.80
N ARG A 6 -9.83 -7.82 10.29
CA ARG A 6 -9.99 -7.53 8.86
C ARG A 6 -8.95 -6.46 8.50
N TRP A 7 -7.99 -6.82 7.65
CA TRP A 7 -6.95 -5.92 7.20
C TRP A 7 -7.00 -5.79 5.68
N ILE A 8 -6.55 -4.64 5.19
CA ILE A 8 -6.42 -4.32 3.77
C ILE A 8 -4.95 -3.96 3.53
N PHE A 9 -4.37 -4.53 2.50
CA PHE A 9 -3.05 -4.20 1.99
C PHE A 9 -3.09 -2.88 1.23
N GLN A 10 -2.23 -1.95 1.63
CA GLN A 10 -2.10 -0.64 1.01
C GLN A 10 -0.68 -0.50 0.44
N GLN A 11 -0.61 -0.15 -0.84
CA GLN A 11 0.63 0.22 -1.54
C GLN A 11 0.35 1.41 -2.46
N ASP A 12 1.35 2.23 -2.73
CA ASP A 12 1.23 3.29 -3.73
C ASP A 12 1.30 2.73 -5.16
N ASN A 13 1.04 3.61 -6.13
CA ASN A 13 1.11 3.27 -7.56
C ASN A 13 2.50 3.56 -8.17
N ASP A 14 3.58 3.63 -7.38
CA ASP A 14 4.92 3.83 -7.94
C ASP A 14 5.24 2.66 -8.91
N PRO A 15 5.77 2.95 -10.12
CA PRO A 15 6.14 1.92 -11.10
C PRO A 15 6.95 0.75 -10.54
N LYS A 16 7.77 1.00 -9.50
CA LYS A 16 8.58 -0.02 -8.80
C LYS A 16 7.73 -1.11 -8.14
N HIS A 17 6.51 -0.75 -7.71
CA HIS A 17 5.61 -1.61 -6.93
C HIS A 17 4.40 -2.10 -7.75
N THR A 18 4.33 -1.73 -9.03
CA THR A 18 3.16 -1.99 -9.88
C THR A 18 3.45 -2.81 -11.13
N SER A 19 4.57 -3.56 -11.12
CA SER A 19 4.89 -4.51 -12.19
C SER A 19 3.76 -5.54 -12.38
N LYS A 20 3.63 -6.08 -13.60
CA LYS A 20 2.61 -7.08 -13.92
C LYS A 20 2.72 -8.31 -13.00
N GLU A 21 3.95 -8.72 -12.69
CA GLU A 21 4.23 -9.86 -11.81
C GLU A 21 3.75 -9.58 -10.39
N VAL A 22 4.09 -8.41 -9.83
CA VAL A 22 3.66 -8.02 -8.48
C VAL A 22 2.14 -7.93 -8.40
N ARG A 23 1.47 -7.33 -9.39
CA ARG A 23 0.00 -7.26 -9.43
C ARG A 23 -0.64 -8.66 -9.47
N THR A 24 -0.08 -9.55 -10.27
CA THR A 24 -0.57 -10.94 -10.39
C THR A 24 -0.39 -11.69 -9.06
N ASP A 25 0.78 -11.57 -8.44
CA ASP A 25 1.09 -12.21 -7.16
C ASP A 25 0.17 -11.70 -6.04
N LEU A 26 -0.04 -10.38 -5.96
CA LEU A 26 -0.95 -9.77 -5.00
C LEU A 26 -2.40 -10.23 -5.21
N GLN A 27 -2.85 -10.37 -6.45
CA GLN A 27 -4.20 -10.84 -6.72
C GLN A 27 -4.40 -12.31 -6.34
N LEU A 28 -3.37 -13.15 -6.49
CA LEU A 28 -3.39 -14.57 -6.11
C LEU A 28 -3.29 -14.75 -4.59
N LYS A 29 -2.39 -14.02 -3.92
CA LYS A 29 -2.13 -14.18 -2.48
C LYS A 29 -3.10 -13.41 -1.60
N LEU A 30 -3.55 -12.24 -2.05
CA LEU A 30 -4.36 -11.28 -1.29
C LEU A 30 -5.67 -10.93 -2.02
N PRO A 31 -6.49 -11.92 -2.43
CA PRO A 31 -7.69 -11.68 -3.21
C PRO A 31 -8.67 -10.78 -2.45
N GLY A 32 -9.06 -9.66 -3.07
CA GLY A 32 -9.99 -8.69 -2.49
C GLY A 32 -9.44 -7.94 -1.27
N ARG A 33 -8.15 -8.07 -0.96
CA ARG A 33 -7.51 -7.40 0.18
C ARG A 33 -6.55 -6.29 -0.23
N VAL A 34 -6.40 -5.99 -1.52
CA VAL A 34 -5.58 -4.87 -1.99
C VAL A 34 -6.47 -3.64 -2.14
N LEU A 35 -6.09 -2.54 -1.49
CA LEU A 35 -6.78 -1.26 -1.62
C LEU A 35 -6.55 -0.68 -3.02
N PRO A 36 -7.59 -0.32 -3.78
CA PRO A 36 -7.44 0.46 -5.01
C PRO A 36 -6.88 1.84 -4.66
N TRP A 37 -5.69 2.17 -5.16
CA TRP A 37 -5.04 3.46 -4.91
C TRP A 37 -5.28 4.43 -6.07
N PRO A 38 -5.77 5.67 -5.82
CA PRO A 38 -5.80 6.70 -6.84
C PRO A 38 -4.38 7.21 -7.17
N SER A 39 -4.11 7.45 -8.44
CA SER A 39 -2.82 8.03 -8.86
C SER A 39 -2.61 9.42 -8.27
N TYR A 40 -1.36 9.75 -7.93
CA TYR A 40 -0.95 11.08 -7.43
C TYR A 40 -1.56 11.53 -6.08
N SER A 41 -1.85 10.60 -5.17
CA SER A 41 -2.28 10.91 -3.80
C SER A 41 -1.19 10.59 -2.75
N PRO A 42 -0.09 11.37 -2.68
CA PRO A 42 0.96 11.16 -1.69
C PRO A 42 0.50 11.51 -0.27
N ASP A 43 -0.46 12.42 -0.14
CA ASP A 43 -1.12 12.84 1.11
C ASP A 43 -1.83 11.69 1.82
N MET A 44 -2.37 10.76 1.04
CA MET A 44 -3.03 9.59 1.57
C MET A 44 -2.05 8.49 2.02
N ASN A 45 -0.77 8.53 1.61
CA ASN A 45 0.20 7.50 1.96
C ASN A 45 0.66 7.66 3.42
N PRO A 46 0.30 6.76 4.35
CA PRO A 46 0.64 6.90 5.76
C PRO A 46 2.14 6.95 6.00
N ILE A 47 2.94 6.32 5.13
CA ILE A 47 4.39 6.32 5.27
C ILE A 47 4.98 7.71 5.06
N GLU A 48 4.46 8.49 4.11
CA GLU A 48 4.92 9.86 3.84
C GLU A 48 4.59 10.79 5.01
N ASN A 49 3.42 10.61 5.62
CA ASN A 49 3.03 11.34 6.83
C ASN A 49 3.96 11.03 8.01
N ILE A 50 4.33 9.75 8.19
CA ILE A 50 5.30 9.35 9.22
C ILE A 50 6.69 9.92 8.91
N TRP A 51 7.16 9.86 7.66
CA TRP A 51 8.43 10.46 7.27
C TRP A 51 8.46 11.97 7.51
N ALA A 52 7.36 12.69 7.23
CA ALA A 52 7.25 14.11 7.52
C ALA A 52 7.36 14.42 9.01
N ILE A 53 6.74 13.61 9.88
CA ILE A 53 6.87 13.72 11.34
C ILE A 53 8.33 13.46 11.78
N LEU A 54 8.96 12.43 11.23
CA LEU A 54 10.34 12.07 11.55
C LEU A 54 11.34 13.16 11.13
N LYS A 55 11.14 13.80 9.97
CA LYS A 55 11.99 14.90 9.48
C LYS A 55 11.84 16.20 10.27
N ARG A 56 10.73 16.37 10.99
CA ARG A 56 10.45 17.55 11.83
C ARG A 56 11.03 17.42 13.24
N LYS A 57 11.54 16.24 13.61
CA LYS A 57 12.36 16.03 14.81
C LYS A 57 13.82 16.27 14.50
#